data_AF-A0A819YC16-F1
#
_entry.id   AF-A0A819YC16-F1
#
_cell.length_a   1.000
_cell.length_b   1.000
_cell.length_c   1.000
_cell.angle_alpha   90.00
_cell.angle_beta   90.00
_cell.angle_gamma   90.00
#
_symmetry.space_group_name_H-M   'P 1'
#
loop_
_entity.id
_entity.type
_entity.pdbx_description
1 polymer ?
#
loop_
_entity_poly.entity_id
_entity_poly.type
_entity_poly.pdbx_seq_one_letter_code
_entity_poly.pdbx_strand_id
1 'polypeptide(L)'
;MKMLHQQQMPAFRNIDFLQVYRGKLIPIEELEHFKKNIGKLHVTMRFLSTVTHREVALIYSGDGRIWETDYVSVLFNITINMKENISKPIAFIHEYSSILDENEVLLPIGMLFRMNSIRHVKEKLWEINFEGNVQQKSLNNNIQMTIDETSDFLNQPKSSRVPSEIHHQTKAITMTTTKEQQPEKQK
;
A
#
# COMPACT_ATOMS: atom_id res chain seq x y z
N MET A 1 -18.31 24.32 -1.21
CA MET A 1 -17.39 23.34 -0.58
C MET A 1 -16.49 22.80 -1.69
N LYS A 2 -15.16 23.00 -1.65
CA LYS A 2 -14.23 22.44 -2.67
C LYS A 2 -13.95 20.98 -2.29
N MET A 3 -13.93 20.06 -3.27
CA MET A 3 -13.58 18.66 -3.00
C MET A 3 -12.09 18.55 -2.66
N LEU A 4 -11.72 17.67 -1.72
CA LEU A 4 -10.32 17.48 -1.29
C LEU A 4 -9.36 17.24 -2.47
N HIS A 5 -9.81 16.43 -3.44
CA HIS A 5 -9.10 16.22 -4.70
C HIS A 5 -8.75 17.55 -5.39
N GLN A 6 -9.71 18.48 -5.55
CA GLN A 6 -9.50 19.77 -6.20
C GLN A 6 -8.49 20.66 -5.46
N GLN A 7 -8.40 20.54 -4.13
CA GLN A 7 -7.42 21.27 -3.33
C GLN A 7 -6.01 20.71 -3.55
N GLN A 8 -5.89 19.40 -3.77
CA GLN A 8 -4.60 18.71 -3.93
C GLN A 8 -4.12 18.64 -5.39
N MET A 9 -5.01 18.84 -6.38
CA MET A 9 -4.67 18.83 -7.81
C MET A 9 -3.41 19.62 -8.20
N PRO A 10 -3.13 20.83 -7.67
CA PRO A 10 -1.91 21.57 -8.00
C PRO A 10 -0.62 20.82 -7.62
N ALA A 11 -0.63 20.05 -6.52
CA ALA A 11 0.54 19.29 -6.06
C ALA A 11 0.86 18.09 -6.97
N PHE A 12 -0.10 17.64 -7.79
CA PHE A 12 0.06 16.47 -8.65
C PHE A 12 0.45 16.79 -10.10
N ARG A 13 0.53 18.08 -10.48
CA ARG A 13 0.82 18.47 -11.87
C ARG A 13 2.18 18.00 -12.39
N ASN A 14 3.13 17.71 -11.49
CA ASN A 14 4.49 17.32 -11.82
C ASN A 14 4.85 15.88 -11.39
N ILE A 15 3.86 15.09 -10.97
CA ILE A 15 4.08 13.68 -10.62
C ILE A 15 3.69 12.84 -11.83
N ASP A 16 4.64 12.05 -12.32
CA ASP A 16 4.43 11.17 -13.48
C ASP A 16 3.78 9.85 -13.04
N PHE A 17 4.31 9.29 -11.96
CA PHE A 17 3.88 8.03 -11.39
C PHE A 17 3.74 8.19 -9.88
N LEU A 18 2.61 7.70 -9.35
CA LEU A 18 2.37 7.59 -7.92
C LEU A 18 2.54 6.13 -7.52
N GLN A 19 3.49 5.88 -6.62
CA GLN A 19 3.73 4.57 -6.04
C GLN A 19 3.05 4.47 -4.68
N VAL A 20 2.17 3.49 -4.51
CA VAL A 20 1.50 3.21 -3.23
C VAL A 20 1.52 1.72 -2.92
N TYR A 21 1.32 1.40 -1.65
CA TYR A 21 1.40 0.05 -1.11
C TYR A 21 0.20 -0.26 -0.23
N ARG A 22 -0.17 -1.54 -0.16
CA ARG A 22 -1.16 -2.05 0.80
C ARG A 22 -0.71 -3.40 1.33
N GLY A 23 -0.70 -3.55 2.64
CA GLY A 23 -0.51 -4.84 3.28
C GLY A 23 -1.83 -5.50 3.59
N LYS A 24 -1.91 -6.81 3.38
CA LYS A 24 -3.05 -7.62 3.83
C LYS A 24 -2.61 -9.03 4.18
N LEU A 25 -3.27 -9.63 5.15
CA LEU A 25 -3.27 -11.08 5.35
C LEU A 25 -4.40 -11.66 4.48
N ILE A 26 -4.10 -12.61 3.61
CA ILE A 26 -5.12 -13.27 2.78
C ILE A 26 -5.04 -14.80 2.89
N PRO A 27 -6.14 -15.53 2.70
CA PRO A 27 -6.12 -16.98 2.58
C PRO A 27 -5.22 -17.44 1.43
N ILE A 28 -4.59 -18.60 1.56
CA ILE A 28 -3.78 -19.20 0.49
C ILE A 28 -4.62 -19.42 -0.78
N GLU A 29 -5.89 -19.77 -0.65
CA GLU A 29 -6.80 -19.90 -1.80
C GLU A 29 -6.98 -18.58 -2.57
N GLU A 30 -7.02 -17.44 -1.88
CA GLU A 30 -7.08 -16.11 -2.50
C GLU A 30 -5.78 -15.79 -3.23
N LEU A 31 -4.62 -16.16 -2.65
CA LEU A 31 -3.32 -16.07 -3.33
C LEU A 31 -3.29 -16.91 -4.61
N GLU A 32 -3.78 -18.15 -4.57
CA GLU A 32 -3.85 -19.02 -5.76
C GLU A 32 -4.81 -18.46 -6.81
N HIS A 33 -5.89 -17.80 -6.39
CA HIS A 33 -6.74 -17.04 -7.29
C HIS A 33 -5.96 -15.91 -7.97
N PHE A 34 -5.15 -15.13 -7.24
CA PHE A 34 -4.29 -14.13 -7.86
C PHE A 34 -3.31 -14.75 -8.86
N LYS A 35 -2.61 -15.84 -8.52
CA LYS A 35 -1.68 -16.51 -9.45
C LYS A 35 -2.33 -16.92 -10.77
N LYS A 36 -3.59 -17.37 -10.75
CA LYS A 36 -4.34 -17.77 -11.96
C LYS A 36 -4.81 -16.59 -12.82
N ASN A 37 -4.79 -15.36 -12.30
CA ASN A 37 -5.35 -14.17 -12.94
C ASN A 37 -4.29 -13.12 -13.32
N ILE A 38 -3.02 -13.50 -13.38
CA ILE A 38 -1.95 -12.60 -13.85
C ILE A 38 -2.29 -12.08 -15.25
N GLY A 39 -2.09 -10.79 -15.47
CA GLY A 39 -2.43 -10.08 -16.71
C GLY A 39 -3.89 -9.62 -16.81
N LYS A 40 -4.79 -10.06 -15.92
CA LYS A 40 -6.20 -9.65 -15.94
C LYS A 40 -6.42 -8.29 -15.28
N LEU A 41 -7.57 -7.69 -15.60
CA LEU A 41 -8.02 -6.43 -15.02
C LEU A 41 -8.77 -6.69 -13.71
N HIS A 42 -8.48 -5.85 -12.73
CA HIS A 42 -9.11 -5.79 -11.42
C HIS A 42 -9.77 -4.43 -11.23
N VAL A 43 -10.95 -4.41 -10.64
CA VAL A 43 -11.66 -3.17 -10.31
C VAL A 43 -11.90 -3.08 -8.81
N THR A 44 -11.68 -1.90 -8.23
CA THR A 44 -12.02 -1.63 -6.83
C THR A 44 -13.51 -1.31 -6.70
N MET A 45 -14.24 -2.09 -5.90
CA MET A 45 -15.65 -1.82 -5.59
C MET A 45 -15.85 -0.91 -4.38
N ARG A 46 -14.77 -0.65 -3.64
CA ARG A 46 -14.72 0.24 -2.48
C ARG A 46 -13.52 1.18 -2.63
N PHE A 47 -13.45 2.18 -1.77
CA PHE A 47 -12.21 2.95 -1.65
C PHE A 47 -11.09 2.02 -1.20
N LEU A 48 -9.95 2.09 -1.87
CA LEU A 48 -8.80 1.26 -1.55
C LEU A 48 -7.80 2.12 -0.76
N SER A 49 -7.70 1.82 0.54
CA SER A 49 -6.73 2.46 1.44
C SER A 49 -5.33 1.92 1.15
N THR A 50 -4.40 2.83 0.93
CA THR A 50 -3.00 2.56 0.59
C THR A 50 -2.09 3.55 1.31
N VAL A 51 -0.81 3.25 1.40
CA VAL A 51 0.20 4.12 2.00
C VAL A 51 1.35 4.31 1.02
N THR A 52 2.05 5.45 1.09
CA THR A 52 3.24 5.67 0.25
C THR A 52 4.49 4.99 0.82
N HIS A 53 4.49 4.67 2.11
CA HIS A 53 5.59 4.00 2.82
C HIS A 53 5.45 2.48 2.77
N ARG A 54 6.42 1.79 2.16
CA ARG A 54 6.39 0.34 1.97
C ARG A 54 6.45 -0.41 3.29
N GLU A 55 7.26 0.07 4.22
CA GLU A 55 7.46 -0.48 5.56
C GLU A 55 6.16 -0.46 6.38
N VAL A 56 5.37 0.61 6.26
CA VAL A 56 4.05 0.72 6.90
C VAL A 56 3.11 -0.35 6.33
N ALA A 57 3.06 -0.50 5.00
CA ALA A 57 2.26 -1.55 4.37
C ALA A 57 2.73 -2.96 4.78
N LEU A 58 4.03 -3.20 4.93
CA LEU A 58 4.52 -4.50 5.40
C LEU A 58 4.03 -4.84 6.80
N ILE A 59 4.01 -3.87 7.72
CA ILE A 59 3.46 -4.05 9.07
C ILE A 59 1.99 -4.50 8.97
N TYR A 60 1.19 -3.85 8.11
CA TYR A 60 -0.21 -4.24 7.87
C TYR A 60 -0.38 -5.64 7.27
N SER A 61 0.62 -6.16 6.54
CA SER A 61 0.59 -7.52 6.02
C SER A 61 0.98 -8.60 7.05
N GLY A 62 1.56 -8.20 8.19
CA GLY A 62 2.20 -9.10 9.15
C GLY A 62 3.67 -9.46 8.82
N ASP A 63 4.22 -8.94 7.72
CA ASP A 63 5.64 -9.10 7.30
C ASP A 63 6.13 -10.57 7.25
N GLY A 64 5.24 -11.51 6.90
CA GLY A 64 5.52 -12.95 6.87
C GLY A 64 5.60 -13.62 8.26
N ARG A 65 5.38 -12.86 9.35
CA ARG A 65 5.43 -13.34 10.74
C ARG A 65 4.06 -13.81 11.20
N ILE A 66 3.49 -14.75 10.45
CA ILE A 66 2.12 -15.24 10.68
C ILE A 66 2.16 -16.70 11.15
N TRP A 67 1.37 -17.00 12.18
CA TRP A 67 1.35 -18.32 12.82
C TRP A 67 0.36 -19.24 12.12
N GLU A 68 -0.71 -18.67 11.59
CA GLU A 68 -1.77 -19.32 10.85
C GLU A 68 -1.20 -20.01 9.61
N THR A 69 -1.60 -21.26 9.39
CA THR A 69 -1.10 -22.10 8.29
C THR A 69 -1.81 -21.82 6.97
N ASP A 70 -3.05 -21.33 7.03
CA ASP A 70 -3.93 -21.21 5.86
C ASP A 70 -3.92 -19.80 5.25
N TYR A 71 -3.07 -18.92 5.79
CA TYR A 71 -2.94 -17.52 5.39
C TYR A 71 -1.52 -17.20 4.94
N VAL A 72 -1.40 -16.13 4.16
CA VAL A 72 -0.13 -15.54 3.71
C VAL A 72 -0.16 -14.03 3.85
N SER A 73 0.98 -13.44 4.17
CA SER A 73 1.20 -12.00 4.08
C SER A 73 1.34 -11.60 2.62
N VAL A 74 0.59 -10.59 2.21
CA VAL A 74 0.66 -10.02 0.86
C VAL A 74 0.92 -8.53 0.93
N LEU A 75 1.95 -8.10 0.22
CA LEU A 75 2.22 -6.71 -0.10
C LEU A 75 1.75 -6.42 -1.52
N PHE A 76 0.69 -5.64 -1.64
CA PHE A 76 0.25 -5.08 -2.91
C PHE A 76 1.12 -3.85 -3.22
N ASN A 77 1.81 -3.89 -4.36
CA ASN A 77 2.66 -2.84 -4.88
C ASN A 77 1.99 -2.22 -6.11
N ILE A 78 1.49 -0.99 -6.00
CA ILE A 78 0.60 -0.38 -7.00
C ILE A 78 1.23 0.88 -7.58
N THR A 79 1.61 0.82 -8.85
CA THR A 79 2.12 1.97 -9.59
C THR A 79 1.01 2.60 -10.42
N ILE A 80 0.73 3.88 -10.21
CA ILE A 80 -0.34 4.62 -10.88
C ILE A 80 0.28 5.64 -11.81
N ASN A 81 -0.04 5.57 -13.11
CA ASN A 81 0.31 6.63 -14.04
C ASN A 81 -0.60 7.84 -13.80
N MET A 82 0.01 8.97 -13.42
CA MET A 82 -0.66 10.21 -13.06
C MET A 82 -0.79 11.17 -14.26
N LYS A 83 0.04 10.99 -15.30
CA LYS A 83 -0.02 11.77 -16.55
C LYS A 83 -1.25 11.45 -17.39
N GLU A 84 -1.65 10.18 -17.41
CA GLU A 84 -2.74 9.71 -18.27
C GLU A 84 -4.15 10.02 -17.74
N ASN A 85 -4.30 10.55 -16.52
CA ASN A 85 -5.63 10.91 -16.02
C ASN A 85 -5.64 11.86 -14.80
N ILE A 86 -5.67 13.17 -15.08
CA ILE A 86 -5.82 14.24 -14.08
C ILE A 86 -7.22 14.24 -13.41
N SER A 87 -8.18 13.44 -13.89
CA SER A 87 -9.59 13.55 -13.47
C SER A 87 -10.06 12.58 -12.38
N LYS A 88 -9.26 11.60 -11.96
CA LYS A 88 -9.69 10.65 -10.91
C LYS A 88 -9.34 11.17 -9.52
N PRO A 89 -10.31 11.19 -8.58
CA PRO A 89 -10.09 11.74 -7.27
C PRO A 89 -9.26 10.79 -6.40
N ILE A 90 -7.94 10.88 -6.51
CA ILE A 90 -6.99 10.35 -5.52
C ILE A 90 -6.92 11.36 -4.38
N ALA A 91 -7.04 10.88 -3.14
CA ALA A 91 -7.02 11.71 -1.95
C ALA A 91 -5.86 11.32 -1.05
N PHE A 92 -5.00 12.29 -0.71
CA PHE A 92 -3.95 12.12 0.29
C PHE A 92 -4.54 12.57 1.63
N ILE A 93 -4.66 11.67 2.59
CA ILE A 93 -5.36 11.95 3.84
C ILE A 93 -4.43 12.05 5.04
N HIS A 94 -3.13 12.23 4.80
CA HIS A 94 -2.11 12.45 5.83
C HIS A 94 -2.46 13.56 6.84
N GLU A 95 -3.05 14.68 6.39
CA GLU A 95 -3.49 15.78 7.28
C GLU A 95 -4.77 15.46 8.08
N TYR A 96 -5.48 14.40 7.72
CA TYR A 96 -6.76 13.99 8.32
C TYR A 96 -6.69 12.65 9.06
N SER A 97 -5.57 11.92 8.96
CA SER A 97 -5.34 10.67 9.67
C SER A 97 -4.84 10.95 11.09
N SER A 98 -5.33 10.17 12.06
CA SER A 98 -4.84 10.20 13.44
C SER A 98 -3.46 9.55 13.61
N ILE A 99 -2.92 8.93 12.56
CA ILE A 99 -1.62 8.28 12.56
C ILE A 99 -0.65 9.14 11.74
N LEU A 100 0.13 9.95 12.46
CA LEU A 100 1.24 10.70 11.89
C LEU A 100 2.22 9.71 11.21
N ASP A 101 2.72 10.06 10.03
CA ASP A 101 3.70 9.33 9.20
C ASP A 101 3.22 8.17 8.31
N GLU A 102 1.95 7.77 8.31
CA GLU A 102 1.48 6.73 7.37
C GLU A 102 1.43 7.20 5.91
N ASN A 103 1.28 8.51 5.68
CA ASN A 103 1.07 9.09 4.36
C ASN A 103 0.03 8.30 3.54
N GLU A 104 -1.14 8.12 4.14
CA GLU A 104 -2.25 7.37 3.57
C GLU A 104 -2.79 8.07 2.31
N VAL A 105 -3.04 7.26 1.29
CA VAL A 105 -3.60 7.61 0.00
C VAL A 105 -4.83 6.73 -0.24
N LEU A 106 -5.97 7.36 -0.48
CA LEU A 106 -7.21 6.69 -0.78
C LEU A 106 -7.45 6.68 -2.29
N LEU A 107 -7.50 5.48 -2.87
CA LEU A 107 -7.82 5.29 -4.28
C LEU A 107 -9.33 5.15 -4.48
N PRO A 108 -9.92 5.77 -5.52
CA PRO A 108 -11.36 5.82 -5.69
C PRO A 108 -11.99 4.48 -6.09
N ILE A 109 -13.29 4.36 -5.83
CA ILE A 109 -14.14 3.29 -6.35
C ILE A 109 -14.10 3.31 -7.89
N GLY A 110 -14.11 2.12 -8.50
CA GLY A 110 -14.13 1.95 -9.96
C GLY A 110 -12.77 2.15 -10.62
N MET A 111 -11.69 2.23 -9.84
CA MET A 111 -10.35 2.28 -10.39
C MET A 111 -9.96 0.92 -10.94
N LEU A 112 -9.40 0.92 -12.16
CA LEU A 112 -8.93 -0.28 -12.84
C LEU A 112 -7.44 -0.47 -12.61
N PHE A 113 -7.08 -1.71 -12.31
CA PHE A 113 -5.71 -2.16 -12.11
C PHE A 113 -5.45 -3.38 -12.99
N ARG A 114 -4.22 -3.54 -13.50
CA ARG A 114 -3.77 -4.77 -14.15
C ARG A 114 -2.72 -5.42 -13.26
N MET A 115 -2.92 -6.69 -12.95
CA MET A 115 -1.93 -7.45 -12.20
C MET A 115 -0.81 -7.87 -13.14
N ASN A 116 0.39 -7.37 -12.90
CA ASN A 116 1.54 -7.60 -13.78
C ASN A 116 2.32 -8.83 -13.36
N SER A 117 2.52 -9.03 -12.06
CA SER A 117 3.27 -10.16 -11.54
C SER A 117 2.94 -10.44 -10.09
N ILE A 118 3.26 -11.66 -9.68
CA ILE A 118 3.28 -12.10 -8.29
C ILE A 118 4.62 -12.76 -8.01
N ARG A 119 5.23 -12.44 -6.88
CA ARG A 119 6.54 -12.98 -6.50
C ARG A 119 6.56 -13.37 -5.03
N HIS A 120 7.13 -14.53 -4.75
CA HIS A 120 7.46 -14.93 -3.38
C HIS A 120 8.69 -14.14 -2.91
N VAL A 121 8.57 -13.41 -1.82
CA VAL A 121 9.64 -12.53 -1.31
C VAL A 121 10.47 -13.26 -0.26
N LYS A 122 9.79 -13.82 0.73
CA LYS A 122 10.36 -14.63 1.83
C LYS A 122 9.24 -15.50 2.40
N GLU A 123 9.56 -16.33 3.39
CA GLU A 123 8.61 -17.21 4.06
C GLU A 123 7.27 -16.52 4.34
N LYS A 124 6.20 -17.09 3.78
CA LYS A 124 4.81 -16.61 3.86
C LYS A 124 4.56 -15.16 3.41
N LEU A 125 5.52 -14.48 2.78
CA LEU A 125 5.36 -13.13 2.22
C LEU A 125 5.42 -13.16 0.70
N TRP A 126 4.35 -12.65 0.09
CA TRP A 126 4.23 -12.46 -1.35
C TRP A 126 4.09 -10.99 -1.69
N GLU A 127 4.59 -10.60 -2.85
CA GLU A 127 4.40 -9.27 -3.41
C GLU A 127 3.64 -9.39 -4.72
N ILE A 128 2.55 -8.62 -4.85
CA ILE A 128 1.73 -8.56 -6.06
C ILE A 128 1.86 -7.17 -6.66
N ASN A 129 2.33 -7.11 -7.90
CA ASN A 129 2.55 -5.85 -8.62
C ASN A 129 1.35 -5.52 -9.49
N PHE A 130 0.80 -4.33 -9.30
CA PHE A 130 -0.31 -3.79 -10.06
C PHE A 130 0.10 -2.51 -10.78
N GLU A 131 -0.40 -2.35 -12.00
CA GLU A 131 -0.43 -1.07 -12.70
C GLU A 131 -1.86 -0.51 -12.62
N GLY A 132 -2.02 0.68 -12.04
CA GLY A 132 -3.28 1.40 -11.96
C GLY A 132 -3.51 2.31 -13.16
N ASN A 133 -4.78 2.70 -13.37
CA ASN A 133 -5.23 3.61 -14.45
C ASN A 133 -5.07 3.06 -15.88
N VAL A 134 -5.16 1.75 -16.03
CA VAL A 134 -5.16 1.12 -17.36
C VAL A 134 -6.39 1.59 -18.16
N GLN A 135 -6.15 2.10 -19.39
CA GLN A 135 -7.19 2.65 -20.25
C GLN A 135 -8.22 1.59 -20.70
N GLN A 136 -9.48 1.99 -20.80
CA GLN A 136 -10.60 1.17 -21.27
C GLN A 136 -10.50 0.72 -22.74
N LYS A 137 -9.60 1.30 -23.56
CA LYS A 137 -9.40 0.86 -24.96
C LYS A 137 -8.94 -0.61 -25.10
N SER A 138 -8.61 -1.28 -23.99
CA SER A 138 -8.23 -2.69 -23.90
C SER A 138 -9.36 -3.62 -23.41
N LEU A 139 -10.64 -3.22 -23.46
CA LEU A 139 -11.77 -3.96 -22.86
C LEU A 139 -12.19 -5.28 -23.54
N ASN A 140 -11.33 -5.90 -24.35
CA ASN A 140 -11.52 -7.29 -24.80
C ASN A 140 -11.13 -8.33 -23.72
N ASN A 141 -10.87 -7.88 -22.49
CA ASN A 141 -10.30 -8.67 -21.40
C ASN A 141 -11.38 -9.01 -20.35
N ASN A 142 -11.37 -10.26 -19.85
CA ASN A 142 -12.21 -10.68 -18.73
C ASN A 142 -11.88 -9.85 -17.47
N ILE A 143 -12.76 -8.90 -17.12
CA ILE A 143 -12.66 -8.09 -15.90
C ILE A 143 -12.96 -8.99 -14.71
N GLN A 144 -12.03 -9.07 -13.77
CA GLN A 144 -12.28 -9.69 -12.47
C GLN A 144 -12.68 -8.60 -11.47
N MET A 145 -13.79 -8.80 -10.77
CA MET A 145 -14.12 -7.95 -9.62
C MET A 145 -13.24 -8.36 -8.45
N THR A 146 -12.50 -7.40 -7.89
CA THR A 146 -11.89 -7.56 -6.58
C THR A 146 -12.97 -7.19 -5.57
N ILE A 147 -13.61 -8.19 -4.97
CA ILE A 147 -14.52 -7.98 -3.85
C ILE A 147 -13.64 -7.71 -2.63
N ASP A 148 -13.31 -6.44 -2.41
CA ASP A 148 -12.79 -5.96 -1.12
C ASP A 148 -13.94 -5.98 -0.08
N GLU A 149 -14.43 -7.17 0.25
CA GLU A 149 -15.06 -7.38 1.55
C GLU A 149 -13.94 -7.47 2.57
N THR A 150 -13.63 -6.35 3.23
CA THR A 150 -13.64 -6.27 4.69
C THR A 150 -13.73 -4.83 5.15
N SER A 151 -14.80 -4.57 5.90
CA SER A 151 -15.06 -3.41 6.73
C SER A 151 -14.16 -3.33 7.98
N ASP A 152 -12.94 -3.87 7.94
CA ASP A 152 -12.16 -4.11 9.16
C ASP A 152 -11.20 -2.96 9.53
N PHE A 153 -10.91 -2.03 8.63
CA PHE A 153 -10.08 -0.86 8.98
C PHE A 153 -10.81 0.13 9.91
N LEU A 154 -12.15 0.09 9.97
CA LEU A 154 -12.95 0.97 10.83
C LEU A 154 -13.43 0.29 12.13
N ASN A 155 -13.28 -1.02 12.27
CA ASN A 155 -13.84 -1.80 13.39
C ASN A 155 -12.81 -2.62 14.20
N GLN A 156 -11.50 -2.43 14.02
CA GLN A 156 -10.56 -3.01 14.98
C GLN A 156 -10.74 -2.34 16.37
N PRO A 157 -10.98 -3.12 17.45
CA PRO A 157 -10.91 -2.56 18.78
C PRO A 157 -9.49 -2.02 19.00
N LYS A 158 -9.38 -0.75 19.40
CA LYS A 158 -8.14 -0.01 19.68
C LYS A 158 -7.22 -0.65 20.75
N SER A 159 -7.52 -1.88 21.19
CA SER A 159 -6.93 -2.58 22.33
C SER A 159 -5.90 -3.66 21.95
N SER A 160 -5.94 -4.24 20.74
CA SER A 160 -4.89 -5.20 20.32
C SER A 160 -3.70 -4.49 19.68
N ARG A 161 -3.14 -3.51 20.41
CA ARG A 161 -1.83 -2.97 20.09
C ARG A 161 -0.80 -4.06 20.33
N VAL A 162 -0.07 -4.40 19.27
CA VAL A 162 1.37 -4.70 19.24
C VAL A 162 1.96 -5.17 20.58
N PRO A 163 2.47 -6.42 20.69
CA PRO A 163 3.25 -6.85 21.85
C PRO A 163 4.32 -5.78 22.19
N SER A 164 4.38 -5.41 23.46
CA SER A 164 5.20 -4.34 24.05
C SER A 164 6.71 -4.43 23.77
N GLU A 165 7.17 -5.45 23.04
CA GLU A 165 8.57 -5.69 22.71
C GLU A 165 9.09 -4.81 21.56
N ILE A 166 8.23 -4.24 20.70
CA ILE A 166 8.69 -3.41 19.58
C ILE A 166 9.12 -2.00 20.02
N HIS A 167 8.61 -1.50 21.16
CA HIS A 167 8.94 -0.14 21.63
C HIS A 167 10.39 0.00 22.13
N HIS A 168 11.07 -1.12 22.42
CA HIS A 168 12.46 -1.11 22.87
C HIS A 168 13.48 -1.14 21.72
N GLN A 169 13.12 -1.59 20.51
CA GLN A 169 14.05 -1.66 19.39
C GLN A 169 14.16 -0.36 18.60
N THR A 170 13.08 0.43 18.48
CA THR A 170 13.13 1.70 17.74
C THR A 170 13.98 2.77 18.42
N LYS A 171 14.12 2.71 19.76
CA LYS A 171 15.04 3.60 20.50
C LYS A 171 16.51 3.23 20.34
N ALA A 172 16.83 1.97 20.05
CA ALA A 172 18.21 1.50 19.92
C ALA A 172 18.85 1.89 18.57
N ILE A 173 18.04 2.00 17.50
CA ILE A 173 18.54 2.31 16.16
C ILE A 173 18.86 3.81 16.00
N THR A 174 18.21 4.69 16.76
CA THR A 174 18.45 6.14 16.67
C THR A 174 19.68 6.61 17.48
N MET A 175 20.21 5.82 18.42
CA MET A 175 21.35 6.25 19.26
C MET A 175 22.75 5.83 18.75
N THR A 176 22.85 5.03 17.68
CA THR A 176 24.15 4.52 17.19
C THR A 176 24.75 5.29 16.01
N THR A 177 24.06 6.29 15.44
CA THR A 177 24.56 7.04 14.26
C THR A 177 24.96 8.48 14.58
N THR A 178 25.39 8.78 15.81
CA THR A 178 25.96 10.10 16.12
C THR A 178 27.08 10.00 17.15
N LYS A 179 28.25 9.52 16.71
CA LYS A 179 29.57 9.83 17.28
C LYS A 179 30.66 9.18 16.43
N GLU A 180 31.17 9.94 15.46
CA GLU A 180 32.60 9.95 15.09
C GLU A 180 32.81 10.95 13.95
N GLN A 181 33.33 12.13 14.29
CA GLN A 181 34.25 12.96 13.50
C GLN A 181 34.48 14.28 14.26
N GLN A 182 35.52 14.32 15.09
CA GLN A 182 36.21 15.57 15.45
C GLN A 182 37.44 15.69 14.54
N PRO A 183 37.71 16.85 13.92
CA PRO A 183 38.98 17.06 13.24
C PRO A 183 40.04 17.57 14.24
N GLU A 184 41.19 16.91 14.26
CA GLU A 184 42.43 17.43 14.83
C GLU A 184 42.80 18.75 14.15
N LYS A 185 42.97 19.83 14.93
CA LYS A 185 43.66 21.04 14.47
C LYS A 185 45.17 20.83 14.62
N GLN A 186 45.87 20.85 13.49
CA GLN A 186 47.31 21.07 13.43
C GLN A 186 47.62 22.58 13.38
N LYS A 187 48.72 22.92 14.06
CA LYS A 187 49.42 24.21 14.20
C LYS A 187 48.89 25.21 15.22
#